data_AF-A0AAN6RE10-F1
#
_entry.id   AF-A0AAN6RE10-F1
#
_cell.length_a   1.000
_cell.length_b   1.000
_cell.length_c   1.000
_cell.angle_alpha   90.00
_cell.angle_beta   90.00
_cell.angle_gamma   90.00
#
_symmetry.space_group_name_H-M   'P 1'
#
loop_
_entity.id
_entity.type
_entity.pdbx_description
1 polymer ?
#
loop_
_entity_poly.entity_id
_entity_poly.type
_entity_poly.pdbx_seq_one_letter_code
_entity_poly.pdbx_strand_id
1 'polypeptide(L)'
;MILDDEQQDILRRHLKYLLSRRAYPKTICPSEVARALDSEELEKLNCYHWRDCMEDIRALCWEMRAYGSVEILQKGEVVQAKAIDDIAGPIRVRYKKDVNPKEMIEGDFVEEY
;
A
#
# COMPACT_ATOMS: atom_id res chain seq x y z
N MET A 1 -12.24 9.85 -2.46
CA MET A 1 -13.12 9.49 -1.34
C MET A 1 -12.23 9.39 -0.11
N ILE A 2 -12.64 9.87 1.07
CA ILE A 2 -11.85 9.61 2.27
C ILE A 2 -12.34 8.27 2.79
N LEU A 3 -11.48 7.25 2.77
CA LEU A 3 -11.78 5.97 3.38
C LEU A 3 -11.88 6.12 4.89
N ASP A 4 -12.86 5.48 5.49
CA ASP A 4 -12.93 5.35 6.95
C ASP A 4 -11.86 4.39 7.50
N ASP A 5 -11.74 4.32 8.83
CA ASP A 5 -10.70 3.52 9.49
C ASP A 5 -10.81 2.02 9.16
N GLU A 6 -12.03 1.49 9.00
CA GLU A 6 -12.25 0.07 8.67
C GLU A 6 -11.80 -0.22 7.23
N GLN A 7 -12.19 0.64 6.29
CA GLN A 7 -11.79 0.55 4.89
C GLN A 7 -10.28 0.67 4.72
N GLN A 8 -9.64 1.59 5.46
CA GLN A 8 -8.18 1.72 5.45
C GLN A 8 -7.51 0.47 6.02
N ASP A 9 -8.03 -0.12 7.10
CA ASP A 9 -7.49 -1.36 7.67
C ASP A 9 -7.53 -2.51 6.66
N ILE A 10 -8.65 -2.69 5.94
CA ILE A 10 -8.78 -3.71 4.89
C ILE A 10 -7.63 -3.63 3.89
N LEU A 11 -7.43 -2.44 3.29
CA LEU A 11 -6.37 -2.24 2.31
C LEU A 11 -4.97 -2.40 2.91
N ARG A 12 -4.75 -1.86 4.12
CA ARG A 12 -3.46 -1.88 4.81
C ARG A 12 -3.06 -3.31 5.15
N ARG A 13 -4.01 -4.15 5.57
CA ARG A 13 -3.79 -5.57 5.87
C ARG A 13 -3.32 -6.34 4.66
N HIS A 14 -4.02 -6.21 3.52
CA HIS A 14 -3.62 -6.86 2.26
C HIS A 14 -2.27 -6.37 1.77
N LEU A 15 -2.02 -5.07 1.85
CA LEU A 15 -0.76 -4.46 1.43
C LEU A 15 0.42 -4.97 2.29
N LYS A 16 0.30 -4.93 3.63
CA LYS A 16 1.31 -5.47 4.56
C LYS A 16 1.51 -6.97 4.36
N TYR A 17 0.44 -7.74 4.20
CA TYR A 17 0.51 -9.17 3.96
C TYR A 17 1.29 -9.50 2.69
N LEU A 18 0.98 -8.84 1.57
CA LEU A 18 1.67 -9.09 0.30
C LEU A 18 3.13 -8.62 0.32
N LEU A 19 3.41 -7.47 0.93
CA LEU A 19 4.78 -6.96 1.07
C LEU A 19 5.64 -7.87 1.96
N SER A 20 5.10 -8.38 3.07
CA SER A 20 5.87 -9.23 4.01
C SER A 20 6.28 -10.57 3.39
N ARG A 21 5.58 -11.04 2.36
CA ARG A 21 5.91 -12.26 1.61
C ARG A 21 6.97 -12.05 0.53
N ARG A 22 7.51 -10.85 0.38
CA ARG A 22 8.54 -10.51 -0.62
C ARG A 22 9.84 -10.13 0.10
N ALA A 23 10.85 -10.99 -0.03
CA ALA A 23 12.20 -10.64 0.40
C ALA A 23 12.75 -9.47 -0.43
N TYR A 24 13.36 -8.48 0.23
CA TYR A 24 14.05 -7.38 -0.45
C TYR A 24 15.04 -7.95 -1.50
N PRO A 25 15.12 -7.39 -2.72
CA PRO A 25 14.46 -6.17 -3.23
C PRO A 25 13.15 -6.41 -4.01
N LYS A 26 12.50 -7.57 -3.83
CA LYS A 26 11.28 -7.92 -4.59
C LYS A 26 10.16 -6.95 -4.27
N THR A 27 9.32 -6.72 -5.28
CA THR A 27 8.22 -5.73 -5.23
C THR A 27 6.88 -6.40 -5.47
N ILE A 28 5.80 -5.67 -5.18
CA ILE A 28 4.44 -5.92 -5.64
C ILE A 28 3.94 -4.73 -6.49
N CYS A 29 2.80 -4.84 -7.16
CA CYS A 29 2.08 -3.67 -7.70
C CYS A 29 0.70 -3.48 -7.03
N PRO A 30 0.10 -2.27 -7.11
CA PRO A 30 -1.23 -2.02 -6.56
C PRO A 30 -2.30 -3.00 -7.04
N SER A 31 -2.25 -3.42 -8.31
CA SER A 31 -3.20 -4.38 -8.87
C SER A 31 -3.06 -5.81 -8.31
N GLU A 32 -1.95 -6.15 -7.64
CA GLU A 32 -1.86 -7.42 -6.88
C GLU A 32 -2.68 -7.32 -5.58
N VAL A 33 -2.64 -6.16 -4.91
CA VAL A 33 -3.41 -5.88 -3.69
C VAL A 33 -4.91 -5.90 -3.98
N ALA A 34 -5.36 -5.15 -4.98
CA ALA A 34 -6.79 -5.10 -5.28
C ALA A 34 -7.38 -6.45 -5.72
N ARG A 35 -6.58 -7.29 -6.40
CA ARG A 35 -7.03 -8.63 -6.80
C ARG A 35 -7.05 -9.62 -5.64
N ALA A 36 -6.43 -9.29 -4.51
CA ALA A 36 -6.48 -10.12 -3.31
C ALA A 36 -7.74 -9.87 -2.48
N LEU A 37 -8.45 -8.76 -2.74
CA LEU A 37 -9.72 -8.44 -2.08
C LEU A 37 -10.82 -9.42 -2.50
N ASP A 38 -11.59 -9.87 -1.52
CA ASP A 38 -12.78 -10.67 -1.78
C ASP A 38 -14.03 -9.79 -2.04
N SER A 39 -15.14 -10.43 -2.38
CA SER A 39 -16.38 -9.71 -2.70
C SER A 39 -16.98 -8.95 -1.52
N GLU A 40 -16.82 -9.44 -0.29
CA GLU A 40 -17.32 -8.76 0.91
C GLU A 40 -16.47 -7.52 1.22
N GLU A 41 -15.15 -7.64 1.08
CA GLU A 41 -14.22 -6.51 1.23
C GLU A 41 -14.46 -5.44 0.17
N LEU A 42 -14.70 -5.83 -1.09
CA LEU A 42 -15.06 -4.87 -2.15
C LEU A 42 -16.36 -4.12 -1.84
N GLU A 43 -17.37 -4.81 -1.32
CA GLU A 43 -18.63 -4.19 -0.89
C GLU A 43 -18.39 -3.17 0.24
N LYS A 44 -17.60 -3.54 1.26
CA LYS A 44 -17.23 -2.64 2.37
C LYS A 44 -16.45 -1.40 1.90
N LEU A 45 -15.62 -1.57 0.87
CA LEU A 45 -14.88 -0.47 0.23
C LEU A 45 -15.74 0.38 -0.71
N ASN A 46 -17.03 0.05 -0.88
CA ASN A 46 -17.91 0.65 -1.89
C ASN A 46 -17.34 0.54 -3.33
N CYS A 47 -16.56 -0.51 -3.60
CA CYS A 47 -16.00 -0.82 -4.92
C CYS A 47 -16.88 -1.87 -5.60
N TYR A 48 -17.29 -1.66 -6.85
CA TYR A 48 -17.99 -2.68 -7.64
C TYR A 48 -17.00 -3.66 -8.30
N HIS A 49 -15.83 -3.15 -8.65
CA HIS A 49 -14.71 -3.91 -9.21
C HIS A 49 -13.41 -3.57 -8.49
N TRP A 50 -12.49 -4.53 -8.46
CA TRP A 50 -11.14 -4.34 -7.90
C TRP A 50 -10.40 -3.13 -8.47
N ARG A 51 -10.73 -2.70 -9.71
CA ARG A 51 -10.13 -1.52 -10.34
C ARG A 51 -10.52 -0.23 -9.64
N ASP A 52 -11.69 -0.20 -9.02
CA ASP A 52 -12.23 1.00 -8.38
C ASP A 52 -11.38 1.40 -7.16
N CYS A 53 -10.82 0.42 -6.46
CA CYS A 53 -9.98 0.68 -5.28
C CYS A 53 -8.51 1.05 -5.63
N MET A 54 -8.18 1.25 -6.92
CA MET A 54 -6.79 1.51 -7.34
C MET A 54 -6.25 2.83 -6.83
N GLU A 55 -7.06 3.88 -6.82
CA GLU A 55 -6.63 5.20 -6.32
C GLU A 55 -6.35 5.14 -4.82
N ASP A 56 -7.22 4.48 -4.06
CA ASP A 56 -7.07 4.34 -2.61
C ASP A 56 -5.84 3.52 -2.23
N ILE A 57 -5.58 2.41 -2.92
CA ILE A 57 -4.38 1.61 -2.70
C ILE A 57 -3.11 2.41 -3.01
N ARG A 58 -3.13 3.24 -4.07
CA ARG A 58 -2.00 4.11 -4.42
C ARG A 58 -1.78 5.17 -3.34
N ALA A 59 -2.85 5.80 -2.84
CA ALA A 59 -2.79 6.76 -1.76
C ALA A 59 -2.19 6.14 -0.49
N LEU A 60 -2.64 4.93 -0.12
CA LEU A 60 -2.11 4.22 1.05
C LEU A 60 -0.63 3.85 0.90
N CYS A 61 -0.21 3.39 -0.29
CA CYS A 61 1.21 3.15 -0.57
C CYS A 61 2.05 4.44 -0.42
N TRP A 62 1.48 5.58 -0.82
CA TRP A 62 2.13 6.89 -0.69
C TRP A 62 2.28 7.32 0.76
N GLU A 63 1.24 7.11 1.56
CA GLU A 63 1.27 7.35 3.00
C GLU A 63 2.33 6.49 3.68
N MET A 64 2.35 5.18 3.42
CA MET A 64 3.38 4.28 3.95
C MET A 64 4.79 4.69 3.53
N ARG A 65 4.96 5.29 2.34
CA ARG A 65 6.26 5.86 1.91
C ARG A 65 6.61 7.09 2.76
N ALA A 66 5.65 7.96 3.04
CA ALA A 66 5.86 9.15 3.87
C ALA A 66 6.25 8.77 5.31
N TYR A 67 5.66 7.72 5.87
CA TYR A 67 6.07 7.13 7.16
C TYR A 67 7.44 6.43 7.10
N GLY A 68 8.01 6.25 5.91
CA GLY A 68 9.34 5.68 5.73
C GLY A 68 9.38 4.15 5.68
N SER A 69 8.24 3.48 5.69
CA SER A 69 8.12 2.01 5.74
C SER A 69 8.42 1.35 4.38
N VAL A 70 8.03 2.01 3.28
CA VAL A 70 8.14 1.44 1.92
C VAL A 70 8.85 2.38 0.94
N GLU A 71 9.34 1.79 -0.15
CA GLU A 71 9.79 2.50 -1.34
C GLU A 71 8.81 2.25 -2.48
N ILE A 72 8.50 3.32 -3.21
CA ILE A 72 7.75 3.26 -4.47
C ILE A 72 8.74 3.35 -5.61
N LEU A 73 8.63 2.43 -6.56
CA LEU A 73 9.48 2.35 -7.73
C LEU A 73 8.67 2.51 -9.01
N GLN A 74 9.29 3.13 -10.00
CA GLN A 74 8.77 3.20 -11.35
C GLN A 74 9.91 2.96 -12.34
N LYS A 75 9.68 2.11 -13.34
CA LYS A 75 10.71 1.69 -14.31
C LYS A 75 11.99 1.14 -13.66
N GLY A 76 11.86 0.55 -12.47
CA GLY A 76 12.98 -0.03 -11.71
C GLY A 76 13.70 0.93 -10.77
N GLU A 77 13.36 2.22 -10.78
CA GLU A 77 14.02 3.25 -9.97
C GLU A 77 13.12 3.74 -8.84
N VAL A 78 13.71 4.10 -7.70
CA VAL A 78 12.98 4.66 -6.55
C VAL A 78 12.49 6.06 -6.91
N VAL A 79 11.18 6.28 -6.75
CA VAL A 79 10.52 7.53 -7.10
C VAL A 79 10.83 8.62 -6.07
N GLN A 80 11.39 9.73 -6.55
CA GLN A 80 11.71 10.92 -5.75
C GLN A 80 10.62 12.01 -5.80
N ALA A 81 9.49 11.74 -6.45
CA ALA A 81 8.39 12.69 -6.58
C ALA A 81 7.87 13.15 -5.20
N LYS A 82 7.40 14.40 -5.16
CA LYS A 82 6.91 15.05 -3.93
C LYS A 82 5.42 14.81 -3.72
N ALA A 83 4.66 14.68 -4.80
CA ALA A 83 3.25 14.31 -4.77
C ALA A 83 2.97 13.03 -5.54
N ILE A 84 1.88 12.36 -5.18
CA ILE A 84 1.40 11.15 -5.87
C ILE A 84 0.93 11.45 -7.30
N ASP A 85 0.38 12.65 -7.51
CA ASP A 85 -0.15 13.13 -8.79
C ASP A 85 0.95 13.33 -9.85
N ASP A 86 2.20 13.50 -9.42
CA ASP A 86 3.37 13.60 -10.30
C ASP A 86 3.72 12.24 -10.96
N ILE A 87 3.10 11.14 -10.52
CA ILE A 87 3.44 9.78 -10.95
C ILE A 87 2.34 9.20 -11.82
N ALA A 88 2.54 9.28 -13.13
CA ALA A 88 1.65 8.64 -14.09
C ALA A 88 2.02 7.17 -14.33
N GLY A 89 1.02 6.29 -14.35
CA GLY A 89 1.17 4.91 -14.81
C GLY A 89 1.60 3.89 -13.74
N PRO A 90 2.09 2.71 -14.16
CA PRO A 90 2.39 1.60 -13.28
C PRO A 90 3.49 1.93 -12.27
N ILE A 91 3.26 1.51 -11.02
CA ILE A 91 4.21 1.60 -9.92
C ILE A 91 4.45 0.22 -9.31
N ARG A 92 5.60 0.08 -8.66
CA ARG A 92 5.97 -1.08 -7.85
C ARG A 92 6.25 -0.61 -6.43
N VAL A 93 5.98 -1.45 -5.43
CA VAL A 93 6.15 -1.12 -4.02
C VAL A 93 6.94 -2.24 -3.35
N ARG A 94 7.87 -1.89 -2.45
CA ARG A 94 8.60 -2.83 -1.59
C ARG A 94 8.83 -2.22 -0.22
N TYR A 95 9.06 -3.06 0.79
CA TYR A 95 9.63 -2.57 2.05
C TYR A 95 11.04 -2.03 1.85
N LYS A 96 11.41 -1.03 2.64
CA LYS A 96 12.82 -0.60 2.76
C LYS A 96 13.67 -1.76 3.29
N LYS A 97 14.94 -1.76 2.93
CA LYS A 97 15.89 -2.84 3.29
C LYS A 97 16.04 -3.00 4.81
N ASP A 98 15.94 -1.88 5.50
CA ASP A 98 16.15 -1.64 6.92
C ASP A 98 14.86 -1.80 7.75
N VAL A 99 13.73 -2.03 7.09
CA VAL A 99 12.45 -2.32 7.74
C VAL A 99 12.31 -3.82 7.92
N ASN A 100 12.18 -4.28 9.16
CA ASN A 100 11.81 -5.66 9.46
C ASN A 100 10.29 -5.81 9.43
N PRO A 101 9.71 -6.56 8.47
CA PRO A 101 8.27 -6.68 8.34
C PRO A 101 7.62 -7.32 9.56
N LYS A 102 8.36 -8.11 10.36
CA LYS A 102 7.85 -8.72 11.59
C LYS A 102 7.69 -7.73 12.73
N GLU A 103 8.54 -6.69 12.79
CA GLU A 103 8.48 -5.66 13.83
C GLU A 103 7.41 -4.58 13.50
N MET A 104 7.07 -4.40 12.22
CA MET A 104 6.02 -3.47 11.76
C MET A 104 4.57 -3.96 11.96
N ILE A 105 4.37 -5.23 12.37
CA ILE A 105 3.02 -5.76 12.66
C ILE A 105 2.60 -5.38 14.09
N GLU A 106 3.56 -5.12 14.98
CA GLU A 106 3.33 -4.89 16.42
C GLU A 106 3.35 -3.42 16.85
N GLY A 107 3.78 -2.47 16.00
CA GLY A 107 4.18 -1.12 16.48
C GLY A 107 3.50 0.12 15.87
N ASP A 108 2.59 0.03 14.90
CA ASP A 108 2.04 1.22 14.21
C ASP A 108 0.91 1.95 14.99
N PHE A 109 0.69 1.64 16.27
CA PHE A 109 -0.26 2.36 17.14
C PHE A 109 0.47 3.06 18.30
N VAL A 110 1.12 4.16 18.00
CA VAL A 110 1.28 5.23 18.99
C VAL A 110 0.84 6.52 18.32
N GLU A 111 -0.45 6.83 18.48
CA GLU A 111 -0.92 8.22 18.44
C GLU A 111 -0.19 8.96 19.56
N GLU A 112 0.89 9.68 19.23
CA GLU A 112 1.40 10.72 20.13
C GLU A 112 0.49 11.96 19.97
N TYR A 113 -0.40 12.15 20.95
CA TYR A 113 -1.04 13.43 21.27
C TYR A 113 -0.08 14.34 22.04
#